data_AF-A0A5J4YRN0-F1
#
_entry.id   AF-A0A5J4YRN0-F1
#
_cell.length_a   1.000
_cell.length_b   1.000
_cell.length_c   1.000
_cell.angle_alpha   90.00
_cell.angle_beta   90.00
_cell.angle_gamma   90.00
#
_symmetry.space_group_name_H-M   'P 1'
#
loop_
_entity.id
_entity.type
_entity.pdbx_description
1 polymer ?
#
loop_
_entity_poly.entity_id
_entity_poly.type
_entity_poly.pdbx_seq_one_letter_code
_entity_poly.pdbx_strand_id
1 'polypeptide(L)'
;MGALPHDQTEEMAGETVVEAEGGQEARSGHGVLKNLNVDVSHQEVERIIDELESLHELSPEEWLLVEPVCLTMALDLGYEDLDEFEDALKGSIVGFLRSLPQFELRVQDEDGTFSEERGPLQEGQRLVFRVTPLPRRSPVSMSVSMARRDDLFRIFLKAPDAVVEIPEMDFEMGLDRKRRIDTIYNFVSTARLNLEMYLNSNRHMQPTLLGTIRQTVEALEKLLDMDTPWTFVVHDPSGLSEFKPFDGVMIGELEESRKESVPVSDH
;
A
#
# COMPACT_ATOMS: atom_id res chain seq x y z
N MET A 1 30.46 68.40 -35.92
CA MET A 1 29.24 68.82 -35.20
C MET A 1 28.72 67.55 -34.52
N GLY A 2 28.49 67.60 -33.19
CA GLY A 2 28.39 66.44 -32.27
C GLY A 2 27.31 65.42 -32.61
N ALA A 3 27.18 64.26 -31.98
CA ALA A 3 27.75 63.70 -30.73
C ALA A 3 27.51 62.16 -30.74
N LEU A 4 28.28 61.41 -29.96
CA LEU A 4 27.93 60.06 -29.43
C LEU A 4 27.28 60.25 -28.01
N PRO A 5 26.85 59.24 -27.21
CA PRO A 5 26.76 57.77 -27.35
C PRO A 5 25.50 57.08 -26.71
N HIS A 6 25.50 55.72 -26.68
CA HIS A 6 24.76 54.76 -25.81
C HIS A 6 23.23 54.66 -25.99
N ASP A 7 22.56 53.50 -25.96
CA ASP A 7 22.71 52.37 -25.05
C ASP A 7 22.07 51.08 -25.62
N GLN A 8 22.41 49.96 -25.00
CA GLN A 8 22.11 48.56 -25.32
C GLN A 8 20.63 48.21 -25.11
N THR A 9 20.10 47.28 -25.93
CA THR A 9 19.10 46.31 -25.48
C THR A 9 19.26 45.01 -26.24
N GLU A 10 19.65 43.98 -25.49
CA GLU A 10 19.63 42.57 -25.85
C GLU A 10 18.21 42.14 -26.26
N GLU A 11 18.06 41.56 -27.44
CA GLU A 11 16.84 40.87 -27.85
C GLU A 11 16.99 39.40 -27.44
N MET A 12 16.65 39.13 -26.19
CA MET A 12 16.52 37.77 -25.65
C MET A 12 15.32 37.09 -26.31
N ALA A 13 15.57 35.94 -26.92
CA ALA A 13 14.54 35.01 -27.36
C ALA A 13 13.64 34.67 -26.16
N GLY A 14 12.40 35.15 -26.21
CA GLY A 14 11.34 34.77 -25.28
C GLY A 14 10.98 33.31 -25.53
N GLU A 15 11.64 32.41 -24.82
CA GLU A 15 11.20 31.04 -24.62
C GLU A 15 9.90 31.09 -23.82
N THR A 16 8.78 30.91 -24.51
CA THR A 16 7.47 30.70 -23.90
C THR A 16 7.53 29.45 -23.03
N VAL A 17 7.78 29.63 -21.74
CA VAL A 17 7.50 28.63 -20.72
C VAL A 17 5.99 28.48 -20.66
N VAL A 18 5.48 27.44 -21.31
CA VAL A 18 4.15 26.91 -21.05
C VAL A 18 4.21 26.28 -19.66
N GLU A 19 3.81 27.05 -18.66
CA GLU A 19 3.51 26.53 -17.33
C GLU A 19 2.36 25.52 -17.47
N ALA A 20 2.71 24.24 -17.35
CA ALA A 20 1.76 23.15 -17.26
C ALA A 20 1.11 23.18 -15.86
N GLU A 21 0.20 24.14 -15.65
CA GLU A 21 -0.78 24.06 -14.56
C GLU A 21 -1.79 22.95 -14.89
N GLY A 22 -1.49 21.73 -14.48
CA GLY A 22 -2.39 20.60 -14.70
C GLY A 22 -1.74 19.25 -14.42
N GLY A 23 -1.46 18.95 -13.14
CA GLY A 23 -0.86 17.65 -12.81
C GLY A 23 -0.99 17.14 -11.38
N GLN A 24 -1.40 17.95 -10.40
CA GLN A 24 -1.33 17.55 -8.99
C GLN A 24 -2.62 16.99 -8.37
N GLU A 25 -3.79 17.23 -8.96
CA GLU A 25 -5.06 16.72 -8.38
C GLU A 25 -5.52 15.37 -8.96
N ALA A 26 -5.00 14.95 -10.13
CA ALA A 26 -5.54 13.81 -10.87
C ALA A 26 -4.96 12.43 -10.50
N ARG A 27 -3.95 12.35 -9.63
CA ARG A 27 -3.35 11.06 -9.19
C ARG A 27 -3.66 10.67 -7.73
N SER A 28 -4.46 11.46 -7.02
CA SER A 28 -4.84 11.23 -5.61
C SER A 28 -6.19 10.50 -5.43
N GLY A 29 -6.88 10.10 -6.50
CA GLY A 29 -8.20 9.47 -6.41
C GLY A 29 -8.11 7.95 -6.45
N HIS A 30 -8.73 7.26 -5.47
CA HIS A 30 -8.99 5.80 -5.38
C HIS A 30 -8.03 4.96 -4.53
N GLY A 31 -7.36 5.56 -3.54
CA GLY A 31 -6.50 4.80 -2.64
C GLY A 31 -7.26 4.06 -1.53
N VAL A 32 -6.98 2.77 -1.30
CA VAL A 32 -7.50 2.00 -0.14
C VAL A 32 -7.26 2.76 1.15
N LEU A 33 -6.05 3.33 1.34
CA LEU A 33 -5.69 4.03 2.57
C LEU A 33 -6.38 5.40 2.74
N LYS A 34 -6.81 6.01 1.64
CA LYS A 34 -7.47 7.32 1.64
C LYS A 34 -8.89 7.24 2.19
N ASN A 35 -9.59 6.14 1.92
CA ASN A 35 -10.98 5.98 2.34
C ASN A 35 -11.12 5.36 3.74
N LEU A 36 -10.02 4.87 4.32
CA LEU A 36 -9.98 4.40 5.69
C LEU A 36 -10.00 5.56 6.68
N ASN A 37 -10.88 5.46 7.67
CA ASN A 37 -10.94 6.41 8.77
C ASN A 37 -9.58 6.44 9.50
N VAL A 38 -9.06 7.65 9.75
CA VAL A 38 -7.70 7.88 10.27
C VAL A 38 -7.50 7.26 11.66
N ASP A 39 -8.59 7.06 12.39
CA ASP A 39 -8.57 6.55 13.77
C ASP A 39 -8.70 5.02 13.88
N VAL A 40 -8.83 4.29 12.77
CA VAL A 40 -8.84 2.81 12.81
C VAL A 40 -7.41 2.31 12.91
N SER A 41 -7.18 1.34 13.80
CA SER A 41 -5.90 0.65 13.91
C SER A 41 -5.56 -0.01 12.56
N HIS A 42 -4.37 0.29 12.01
CA HIS A 42 -3.89 -0.32 10.77
C HIS A 42 -3.82 -1.86 10.87
N GLN A 43 -3.53 -2.39 12.06
CA GLN A 43 -3.55 -3.84 12.29
C GLN A 43 -4.95 -4.43 12.17
N GLU A 44 -5.97 -3.67 12.57
CA GLU A 44 -7.36 -4.12 12.45
C GLU A 44 -7.83 -4.08 11.00
N VAL A 45 -7.48 -2.99 10.29
CA VAL A 45 -7.68 -2.90 8.84
C VAL A 45 -7.03 -4.08 8.12
N GLU A 46 -5.79 -4.42 8.45
CA GLU A 46 -5.05 -5.53 7.84
C GLU A 46 -5.77 -6.86 8.07
N ARG A 47 -6.18 -7.16 9.31
CA ARG A 47 -6.91 -8.40 9.65
C ARG A 47 -8.22 -8.52 8.88
N ILE A 48 -9.01 -7.44 8.83
CA ILE A 48 -10.28 -7.43 8.11
C ILE A 48 -10.05 -7.66 6.63
N ILE A 49 -9.06 -6.99 6.05
CA ILE A 49 -8.68 -7.16 4.65
C ILE A 49 -8.23 -8.59 4.34
N ASP A 50 -7.44 -9.20 5.23
CA ASP A 50 -6.95 -10.57 5.07
C ASP A 50 -8.09 -11.60 5.10
N GLU A 51 -9.07 -11.41 5.98
CA GLU A 51 -10.25 -12.28 6.08
C GLU A 51 -11.14 -12.12 4.83
N LEU A 52 -11.36 -10.89 4.41
CA LEU A 52 -12.08 -10.54 3.19
C LEU A 52 -11.44 -11.11 1.91
N GLU A 53 -10.11 -11.15 1.83
CA GLU A 53 -9.40 -11.80 0.72
C GLU A 53 -9.49 -13.32 0.78
N SER A 54 -9.42 -13.90 1.98
CA SER A 54 -9.58 -15.35 2.17
C SER A 54 -10.98 -15.80 1.73
N LEU A 55 -12.01 -15.00 2.02
CA LEU A 55 -13.37 -15.23 1.53
C LEU A 55 -13.44 -15.24 -0.01
N HIS A 56 -12.76 -14.31 -0.68
CA HIS A 56 -12.72 -14.26 -2.14
C HIS A 56 -12.06 -15.51 -2.75
N GLU A 57 -10.99 -16.00 -2.14
CA GLU A 57 -10.31 -17.23 -2.58
C GLU A 57 -11.23 -18.47 -2.50
N LEU A 58 -12.12 -18.51 -1.50
CA LEU A 58 -13.06 -19.61 -1.31
C LEU A 58 -14.27 -19.56 -2.26
N SER A 59 -14.79 -18.36 -2.55
CA SER A 59 -15.98 -18.14 -3.36
C SER A 59 -15.75 -17.06 -4.43
N PRO A 60 -14.94 -17.35 -5.47
CA PRO A 60 -14.69 -16.39 -6.53
C PRO A 60 -15.97 -16.08 -7.31
N GLU A 61 -16.18 -14.79 -7.60
CA GLU A 61 -17.27 -14.26 -8.45
C GLU A 61 -18.71 -14.40 -7.93
N GLU A 62 -18.91 -14.95 -6.73
CA GLU A 62 -20.23 -15.10 -6.12
C GLU A 62 -20.70 -13.82 -5.42
N TRP A 63 -22.01 -13.54 -5.49
CA TRP A 63 -22.64 -12.49 -4.70
C TRP A 63 -22.99 -13.05 -3.32
N LEU A 64 -22.39 -12.48 -2.28
CA LEU A 64 -22.52 -12.92 -0.90
C LEU A 64 -23.37 -11.92 -0.10
N LEU A 65 -24.20 -12.43 0.81
CA LEU A 65 -24.99 -11.58 1.70
C LEU A 65 -24.06 -10.85 2.66
N VAL A 66 -24.21 -9.52 2.74
CA VAL A 66 -23.35 -8.68 3.59
C VAL A 66 -23.47 -9.08 5.05
N GLU A 67 -24.68 -9.10 5.59
CA GLU A 67 -24.92 -9.26 7.04
C GLU A 67 -24.41 -10.61 7.60
N PRO A 68 -24.76 -11.79 7.03
CA PRO A 68 -24.25 -13.06 7.55
C PRO A 68 -22.74 -13.19 7.44
N VAL A 69 -22.14 -12.74 6.34
CA VAL A 69 -20.69 -12.84 6.14
C VAL A 69 -19.94 -11.90 7.08
N CYS A 70 -20.41 -10.65 7.23
CA CYS A 70 -19.78 -9.70 8.14
C CYS A 70 -19.92 -10.15 9.59
N LEU A 71 -21.05 -10.75 9.97
CA LEU A 71 -21.23 -11.30 11.32
C LEU A 71 -20.26 -12.46 11.58
N THR A 72 -20.14 -13.40 10.64
CA THR A 72 -19.16 -14.50 10.76
C THR A 72 -17.73 -13.96 10.85
N MET A 73 -17.35 -13.04 9.97
CA MET A 73 -16.04 -12.39 10.01
C MET A 73 -15.77 -11.67 11.34
N ALA A 74 -16.76 -10.93 11.87
CA ALA A 74 -16.63 -10.27 13.17
C ALA A 74 -16.35 -11.27 14.30
N LEU A 75 -17.12 -12.37 14.34
CA LEU A 75 -16.93 -13.44 15.32
C LEU A 75 -15.56 -14.11 15.19
N ASP A 76 -15.09 -14.37 13.97
CA ASP A 76 -13.78 -15.00 13.71
C ASP A 76 -12.61 -14.08 14.11
N LEU A 77 -12.79 -12.76 13.98
CA LEU A 77 -11.85 -11.75 14.47
C LEU A 77 -11.93 -11.52 15.99
N GLY A 78 -12.90 -12.14 16.66
CA GLY A 78 -13.05 -12.13 18.12
C GLY A 78 -13.99 -11.05 18.67
N TYR A 79 -14.80 -10.41 17.83
CA TYR A 79 -15.86 -9.50 18.23
C TYR A 79 -17.11 -10.26 18.66
N GLU A 80 -17.86 -9.72 19.62
CA GLU A 80 -19.10 -10.34 20.13
C GLU A 80 -20.27 -10.21 19.14
N ASP A 81 -20.37 -9.07 18.45
CA ASP A 81 -21.40 -8.77 17.46
C ASP A 81 -20.93 -7.73 16.42
N LEU A 82 -21.82 -7.36 15.50
CA LEU A 82 -21.54 -6.33 14.50
C LEU A 82 -21.39 -4.93 15.10
N ASP A 83 -22.05 -4.63 16.22
CA ASP A 83 -21.99 -3.30 16.82
C ASP A 83 -20.58 -3.06 17.40
N GLU A 84 -20.01 -4.04 18.11
CA GLU A 84 -18.62 -3.98 18.60
C GLU A 84 -17.63 -3.87 17.44
N PHE A 85 -17.88 -4.59 16.35
CA PHE A 85 -17.03 -4.56 15.17
C PHE A 85 -17.07 -3.18 14.47
N GLU A 86 -18.25 -2.59 14.32
CA GLU A 86 -18.42 -1.24 13.76
C GLU A 86 -17.81 -0.15 14.67
N ASP A 87 -17.87 -0.35 15.99
CA ASP A 87 -17.19 0.50 16.97
C ASP A 87 -15.66 0.44 16.84
N ALA A 88 -15.10 -0.73 16.54
CA ALA A 88 -13.67 -0.88 16.24
C ALA A 88 -13.27 -0.22 14.91
N LEU A 89 -14.13 -0.33 13.90
CA LEU A 89 -14.00 0.33 12.60
C LEU A 89 -14.24 1.85 12.65
N LYS A 90 -14.78 2.36 13.77
CA LYS A 90 -15.19 3.77 13.92
C LYS A 90 -16.13 4.20 12.78
N GLY A 91 -17.05 3.31 12.41
CA GLY A 91 -18.00 3.50 11.33
C GLY A 91 -18.66 2.19 10.89
N SER A 92 -19.66 2.29 10.02
CA SER A 92 -20.41 1.11 9.57
C SER A 92 -19.55 0.17 8.72
N ILE A 93 -19.72 -1.14 8.84
CA ILE A 93 -19.04 -2.14 8.00
C ILE A 93 -19.42 -1.96 6.53
N VAL A 94 -20.66 -1.58 6.24
CA VAL A 94 -21.11 -1.29 4.87
C VAL A 94 -20.34 -0.10 4.29
N GLY A 95 -20.15 0.96 5.09
CA GLY A 95 -19.33 2.10 4.71
C GLY A 95 -17.87 1.72 4.45
N PHE A 96 -17.31 0.85 5.29
CA PHE A 96 -15.96 0.31 5.12
C PHE A 96 -15.85 -0.52 3.83
N LEU A 97 -16.76 -1.44 3.55
CA LEU A 97 -16.74 -2.23 2.31
C LEU A 97 -16.85 -1.32 1.07
N ARG A 98 -17.72 -0.30 1.09
CA ARG A 98 -17.82 0.69 0.00
C ARG A 98 -16.55 1.52 -0.19
N SER A 99 -15.75 1.66 0.86
CA SER A 99 -14.49 2.39 0.83
C SER A 99 -13.42 1.63 0.02
N LEU A 100 -13.58 0.32 -0.13
CA LEU A 100 -12.62 -0.58 -0.76
C LEU A 100 -12.93 -0.76 -2.26
N PRO A 101 -12.00 -0.43 -3.18
CA PRO A 101 -12.26 -0.45 -4.62
C PRO A 101 -12.51 -1.84 -5.21
N GLN A 102 -12.10 -2.91 -4.52
CA GLN A 102 -12.34 -4.29 -4.91
C GLN A 102 -13.75 -4.81 -4.55
N PHE A 103 -14.50 -4.07 -3.74
CA PHE A 103 -15.84 -4.48 -3.30
C PHE A 103 -16.92 -3.82 -4.14
N GLU A 104 -17.73 -4.64 -4.77
CA GLU A 104 -18.95 -4.20 -5.44
C GLU A 104 -20.15 -4.55 -4.56
N LEU A 105 -20.93 -3.55 -4.13
CA LEU A 105 -22.14 -3.74 -3.33
C LEU A 105 -23.38 -3.46 -4.19
N ARG A 106 -24.41 -4.29 -4.04
CA ARG A 106 -25.71 -4.13 -4.70
C ARG A 106 -26.85 -4.53 -3.78
N VAL A 107 -28.03 -4.00 -4.07
CA VAL A 107 -29.28 -4.49 -3.48
C VAL A 107 -29.82 -5.61 -4.37
N GLN A 108 -30.15 -6.74 -3.76
CA GLN A 108 -30.82 -7.85 -4.40
C GLN A 108 -32.27 -7.93 -3.92
N ASP A 109 -33.20 -7.95 -4.86
CA ASP A 109 -34.64 -8.11 -4.60
C ASP A 109 -35.00 -9.59 -4.36
N GLU A 110 -36.21 -9.84 -3.86
CA GLU A 110 -36.69 -11.19 -3.52
C GLU A 110 -36.70 -12.15 -4.72
N ASP A 111 -36.86 -11.62 -5.93
CA ASP A 111 -36.85 -12.36 -7.20
C ASP A 111 -35.42 -12.65 -7.72
N GLY A 112 -34.39 -12.23 -6.98
CA GLY A 112 -32.98 -12.41 -7.31
C GLY A 112 -32.41 -11.36 -8.26
N THR A 113 -33.20 -10.38 -8.70
CA THR A 113 -32.73 -9.27 -9.53
C THR A 113 -31.98 -8.22 -8.70
N PHE A 114 -31.18 -7.39 -9.38
CA PHE A 114 -30.45 -6.30 -8.73
C PHE A 114 -31.13 -4.97 -8.97
N SER A 115 -31.30 -4.19 -7.91
CA SER A 115 -31.86 -2.83 -7.95
C SER A 115 -30.87 -1.79 -7.42
N GLU A 116 -31.10 -0.53 -7.79
CA GLU A 116 -30.39 0.59 -7.20
C GLU A 116 -30.82 0.80 -5.75
N GLU A 117 -29.85 1.03 -4.87
CA GLU A 117 -30.12 1.40 -3.49
C GLU A 117 -30.73 2.81 -3.44
N ARG A 118 -32.00 2.91 -3.05
CA ARG A 118 -32.73 4.18 -2.95
C ARG A 118 -33.21 4.42 -1.52
N GLY A 119 -32.26 4.44 -0.58
CA GLY A 119 -32.52 4.61 0.85
C GLY A 119 -32.52 3.29 1.61
N PRO A 120 -33.23 3.20 2.75
CA PRO A 120 -33.28 1.99 3.56
C PRO A 120 -33.78 0.79 2.74
N LEU A 121 -33.24 -0.41 3.01
CA LEU A 121 -33.71 -1.65 2.40
C LEU A 121 -35.20 -1.84 2.66
N GLN A 122 -35.94 -2.15 1.60
CA GLN A 122 -37.37 -2.47 1.68
C GLN A 122 -37.57 -3.95 2.04
N GLU A 123 -38.80 -4.31 2.42
CA GLU A 123 -39.16 -5.70 2.71
C GLU A 123 -38.85 -6.60 1.49
N GLY A 124 -38.16 -7.72 1.72
CA GLY A 124 -37.71 -8.64 0.67
C GLY A 124 -36.36 -8.29 0.04
N GLN A 125 -35.81 -7.10 0.28
CA GLN A 125 -34.51 -6.69 -0.23
C GLN A 125 -33.36 -7.12 0.68
N ARG A 126 -32.21 -7.43 0.09
CA ARG A 126 -30.99 -7.81 0.80
C ARG A 126 -29.79 -7.08 0.23
N LEU A 127 -28.85 -6.72 1.09
CA LEU A 127 -27.56 -6.17 0.65
C LEU A 127 -26.60 -7.32 0.38
N VAL A 128 -26.04 -7.34 -0.83
CA VAL A 128 -25.03 -8.31 -1.25
C VAL A 128 -23.78 -7.60 -1.71
N PHE A 129 -22.65 -8.29 -1.61
CA PHE A 129 -21.38 -7.82 -2.15
C PHE A 129 -20.72 -8.91 -2.98
N ARG A 130 -19.81 -8.48 -3.85
CA ARG A 130 -18.90 -9.35 -4.57
C ARG A 130 -17.51 -8.74 -4.53
N VAL A 131 -16.50 -9.59 -4.33
CA VAL A 131 -15.11 -9.19 -4.45
C VAL A 131 -14.68 -9.34 -5.91
N THR A 132 -14.11 -8.27 -6.45
CA THR A 132 -13.58 -8.21 -7.82
C THR A 132 -12.07 -7.97 -7.77
N PRO A 133 -11.29 -8.51 -8.72
CA PRO A 133 -9.87 -8.21 -8.77
C PRO A 133 -9.63 -6.70 -8.87
N LEU A 134 -8.67 -6.19 -8.10
CA LEU A 134 -8.25 -4.79 -8.25
C LEU A 134 -7.78 -4.55 -9.69
N PRO A 135 -8.24 -3.48 -10.36
CA PRO A 135 -7.76 -3.16 -11.69
C PRO A 135 -6.25 -2.88 -11.62
N ARG A 136 -5.47 -3.50 -12.51
CA ARG A 136 -4.04 -3.18 -12.65
C ARG A 136 -3.90 -1.70 -12.97
N ARG A 137 -3.07 -1.01 -12.20
CA ARG A 137 -2.65 0.36 -12.49
C ARG A 137 -1.34 0.31 -13.28
N SER A 138 -0.89 1.47 -13.74
CA SER A 138 0.43 1.58 -14.36
C SER A 138 1.51 1.24 -13.32
N PRO A 139 2.58 0.53 -13.71
CA PRO A 139 3.75 0.32 -12.87
C PRO A 139 4.30 1.65 -12.35
N VAL A 140 4.67 1.71 -11.07
CA VAL A 140 5.22 2.91 -10.44
C VAL A 140 6.42 2.58 -9.56
N SER A 141 7.36 3.52 -9.50
CA SER A 141 8.37 3.56 -8.45
C SER A 141 8.00 4.69 -7.49
N MET A 142 8.01 4.43 -6.19
CA MET A 142 7.78 5.43 -5.16
C MET A 142 8.99 5.52 -4.26
N SER A 143 9.37 6.72 -3.83
CA SER A 143 10.42 6.90 -2.84
C SER A 143 10.02 7.94 -1.81
N VAL A 144 10.38 7.68 -0.56
CA VAL A 144 10.15 8.63 0.54
C VAL A 144 11.40 8.69 1.42
N SER A 145 11.82 9.91 1.73
CA SER A 145 12.97 10.15 2.61
C SER A 145 12.53 10.06 4.07
N MET A 146 13.15 9.17 4.82
CA MET A 146 13.00 9.03 6.26
C MET A 146 14.00 9.97 6.92
N ALA A 147 13.53 11.14 7.34
CA ALA A 147 14.37 12.16 7.96
C ALA A 147 13.99 12.44 9.42
N ARG A 148 12.76 12.07 9.82
CA ARG A 148 12.24 12.27 11.17
C ARG A 148 11.66 10.98 11.72
N ARG A 149 11.66 10.83 13.04
CA ARG A 149 11.07 9.68 13.72
C ARG A 149 9.57 9.50 13.38
N ASP A 150 8.85 10.59 13.12
CA ASP A 150 7.45 10.56 12.69
C ASP A 150 7.27 9.83 11.34
N ASP A 151 8.28 9.86 10.46
CA ASP A 151 8.21 9.22 9.14
C ASP A 151 8.13 7.68 9.25
N LEU A 152 8.72 7.11 10.30
CA LEU A 152 8.65 5.66 10.58
C LEU A 152 7.21 5.19 10.87
N PHE A 153 6.35 6.10 11.31
CA PHE A 153 4.95 5.79 11.64
C PHE A 153 3.98 6.05 10.48
N ARG A 154 4.50 6.39 9.29
CA ARG A 154 3.70 6.38 8.05
C ARG A 154 3.14 4.98 7.84
N ILE A 155 1.84 4.90 7.57
CA ILE A 155 1.16 3.67 7.16
C ILE A 155 1.49 3.44 5.69
N PHE A 156 1.92 2.22 5.39
CA PHE A 156 2.26 1.78 4.06
C PHE A 156 1.46 0.52 3.73
N LEU A 157 0.75 0.56 2.61
CA LEU A 157 0.16 -0.61 1.98
C LEU A 157 1.15 -1.10 0.93
N LYS A 158 1.70 -2.29 1.15
CA LYS A 158 2.55 -2.99 0.19
C LYS A 158 1.70 -3.92 -0.67
N ALA A 159 1.71 -3.72 -1.99
CA ALA A 159 1.11 -4.68 -2.92
C ALA A 159 1.84 -6.03 -2.88
N PRO A 160 1.17 -7.17 -3.17
CA PRO A 160 1.81 -8.49 -3.14
C PRO A 160 3.03 -8.58 -4.07
N ASP A 161 2.95 -7.94 -5.24
CA ASP A 161 3.98 -7.95 -6.26
C ASP A 161 4.98 -6.78 -6.16
N ALA A 162 4.86 -5.93 -5.13
CA ALA A 162 5.81 -4.86 -4.89
C ALA A 162 7.08 -5.35 -4.18
N VAL A 163 8.22 -4.76 -4.54
CA VAL A 163 9.50 -4.92 -3.84
C VAL A 163 9.82 -3.62 -3.13
N VAL A 164 10.26 -3.72 -1.87
CA VAL A 164 10.74 -2.55 -1.13
C VAL A 164 12.26 -2.61 -1.06
N GLU A 165 12.92 -1.49 -1.29
CA GLU A 165 14.38 -1.35 -1.27
C GLU A 165 14.79 -0.25 -0.28
N ILE A 166 15.88 -0.49 0.43
CA ILE A 166 16.60 0.48 1.26
C ILE A 166 18.01 0.62 0.69
N PRO A 167 18.25 1.58 -0.22
CA PRO A 167 19.50 1.67 -0.99
C PRO A 167 20.74 1.88 -0.12
N GLU A 168 20.62 2.59 1.00
CA GLU A 168 21.76 2.91 1.87
C GLU A 168 22.43 1.68 2.51
N MET A 169 21.76 0.53 2.49
CA MET A 169 22.29 -0.72 3.03
C MET A 169 22.17 -1.91 2.06
N ASP A 170 21.90 -1.65 0.78
CA ASP A 170 21.71 -2.67 -0.27
C ASP A 170 20.72 -3.78 0.17
N PHE A 171 19.60 -3.38 0.78
CA PHE A 171 18.62 -4.31 1.35
C PHE A 171 17.28 -4.25 0.62
N GLU A 172 16.70 -5.41 0.36
CA GLU A 172 15.40 -5.54 -0.30
C GLU A 172 14.46 -6.46 0.51
N MET A 173 13.19 -6.06 0.59
CA MET A 173 12.08 -6.90 1.01
C MET A 173 11.31 -7.33 -0.24
N GLY A 174 11.31 -8.65 -0.48
CA GLY A 174 10.74 -9.24 -1.69
C GLY A 174 9.22 -9.28 -1.74
N LEU A 175 8.71 -10.12 -2.63
CA LEU A 175 7.29 -10.30 -2.88
C LEU A 175 6.59 -10.95 -1.68
N ASP A 176 5.33 -10.60 -1.49
CA ASP A 176 4.45 -11.21 -0.49
C ASP A 176 3.35 -12.03 -1.17
N ARG A 177 2.74 -12.95 -0.42
CA ARG A 177 1.59 -13.72 -0.93
C ARG A 177 0.31 -12.90 -1.00
N LYS A 178 0.14 -12.00 -0.03
CA LYS A 178 -1.00 -11.09 0.12
C LYS A 178 -0.49 -9.66 0.27
N ARG A 179 -1.37 -8.68 0.15
CA ARG A 179 -1.00 -7.30 0.47
C ARG A 179 -0.75 -7.18 1.98
N ARG A 180 0.09 -6.24 2.38
CA ARG A 180 0.42 -5.99 3.78
C ARG A 180 0.16 -4.52 4.10
N ILE A 181 -0.48 -4.23 5.24
CA ILE A 181 -0.75 -2.84 5.66
C ILE A 181 -0.18 -2.63 7.04
N ASP A 182 0.89 -1.85 7.12
CA ASP A 182 1.57 -1.63 8.39
C ASP A 182 2.34 -0.31 8.39
N THR A 183 2.91 0.06 9.53
CA THR A 183 3.84 1.19 9.59
C THR A 183 5.19 0.82 8.97
N ILE A 184 5.89 1.80 8.38
CA ILE A 184 7.26 1.60 7.88
C ILE A 184 8.16 1.02 8.99
N TYR A 185 8.00 1.49 10.23
CA TYR A 185 8.66 0.94 11.42
C TYR A 185 8.46 -0.57 11.51
N ASN A 186 7.21 -1.04 11.41
CA ASN A 186 6.89 -2.45 11.54
C ASN A 186 7.34 -3.28 10.33
N PHE A 187 7.43 -2.70 9.12
CA PHE A 187 8.07 -3.37 7.98
C PHE A 187 9.54 -3.69 8.29
N VAL A 188 10.30 -2.67 8.71
CA VAL A 188 11.74 -2.78 9.02
C VAL A 188 11.98 -3.64 10.26
N SER A 189 11.19 -3.47 11.31
CA SER A 189 11.34 -4.25 12.56
C SER A 189 11.00 -5.72 12.35
N THR A 190 9.99 -6.05 11.54
CA THR A 190 9.66 -7.42 11.18
C THR A 190 10.78 -8.06 10.36
N ALA A 191 11.34 -7.34 9.38
CA ALA A 191 12.48 -7.82 8.61
C ALA A 191 13.68 -8.14 9.53
N ARG A 192 13.99 -7.24 10.48
CA ARG A 192 15.04 -7.44 11.49
C ARG A 192 14.78 -8.69 12.34
N LEU A 193 13.58 -8.82 12.90
CA LEU A 193 13.20 -9.96 13.74
C LEU A 193 13.27 -11.29 12.97
N ASN A 194 12.83 -11.32 11.71
CA ASN A 194 12.92 -12.50 10.86
C ASN A 194 14.37 -12.95 10.65
N LEU A 195 15.30 -12.01 10.44
CA LEU A 195 16.73 -12.29 10.33
C LEU A 195 17.34 -12.75 11.66
N GLU A 196 16.95 -12.16 12.80
CA GLU A 196 17.37 -12.60 14.13
C GLU A 196 16.91 -14.03 14.43
N MET A 197 15.66 -14.37 14.11
CA MET A 197 15.13 -15.73 14.22
C MET A 197 15.92 -16.70 13.32
N TYR A 198 16.23 -16.28 12.09
CA TYR A 198 17.05 -17.08 11.18
C TYR A 198 18.43 -17.36 11.77
N LEU A 199 19.13 -16.37 12.33
CA LEU A 199 20.41 -16.54 13.01
C LEU A 199 20.32 -17.54 14.18
N ASN A 200 19.23 -17.47 14.96
CA ASN A 200 19.02 -18.35 16.11
C ASN A 200 18.79 -19.81 15.71
N SER A 201 18.04 -20.04 14.64
CA SER A 201 17.75 -21.39 14.13
C SER A 201 18.91 -21.99 13.33
N ASN A 202 19.79 -21.17 12.75
CA ASN A 202 20.84 -21.61 11.81
C ASN A 202 22.27 -21.47 12.35
N ARG A 203 22.48 -21.66 13.66
CA ARG A 203 23.80 -21.48 14.31
C ARG A 203 24.92 -22.36 13.77
N HIS A 204 24.61 -23.41 13.02
CA HIS A 204 25.54 -24.36 12.44
C HIS A 204 26.02 -23.99 11.03
N MET A 205 25.49 -22.90 10.46
CA MET A 205 25.88 -22.42 9.13
C MET A 205 27.24 -21.72 9.10
N GLN A 206 27.73 -21.46 7.89
CA GLN A 206 29.03 -20.83 7.66
C GLN A 206 29.17 -19.52 8.46
N PRO A 207 30.25 -19.36 9.27
CA PRO A 207 30.42 -18.19 10.12
C PRO A 207 30.40 -16.85 9.39
N THR A 208 30.88 -16.83 8.14
CA THR A 208 30.91 -15.64 7.28
C THR A 208 29.50 -15.15 6.90
N LEU A 209 28.62 -16.07 6.51
CA LEU A 209 27.22 -15.78 6.22
C LEU A 209 26.49 -15.27 7.47
N LEU A 210 26.68 -15.95 8.61
CA LEU A 210 26.09 -15.50 9.89
C LEU A 210 26.61 -14.12 10.31
N GLY A 211 27.87 -13.80 10.03
CA GLY A 211 28.44 -12.47 10.25
C GLY A 211 27.75 -11.40 9.41
N THR A 212 27.51 -11.68 8.12
CA THR A 212 26.83 -10.76 7.19
C THR A 212 25.39 -10.48 7.62
N ILE A 213 24.66 -11.52 8.02
CA ILE A 213 23.27 -11.37 8.49
C ILE A 213 23.23 -10.56 9.80
N ARG A 214 24.19 -10.77 10.72
CA ARG A 214 24.28 -9.93 11.95
C ARG A 214 24.52 -8.46 11.63
N GLN A 215 25.43 -8.16 10.69
CA GLN A 215 25.67 -6.79 10.24
C GLN A 215 24.41 -6.18 9.63
N THR A 216 23.63 -6.97 8.89
CA THR A 216 22.34 -6.52 8.32
C THR A 216 21.34 -6.20 9.44
N VAL A 217 21.22 -7.07 10.45
CA VAL A 217 20.35 -6.83 11.63
C VAL A 217 20.75 -5.55 12.36
N GLU A 218 22.05 -5.33 12.60
CA GLU A 218 22.56 -4.11 13.22
C GLU A 218 22.30 -2.86 12.37
N ALA A 219 22.38 -2.97 11.03
CA ALA A 219 22.05 -1.88 10.14
C ALA A 219 20.55 -1.52 10.19
N LEU A 220 19.65 -2.52 10.18
CA LEU A 220 18.21 -2.31 10.33
C LEU A 220 17.87 -1.62 11.66
N GLU A 221 18.54 -1.98 12.76
CA GLU A 221 18.37 -1.31 14.06
C GLU A 221 18.68 0.19 13.96
N LYS A 222 19.80 0.56 13.32
CA LYS A 222 20.20 1.96 13.14
C LYS A 222 19.21 2.77 12.31
N LEU A 223 18.53 2.12 11.35
CA LEU A 223 17.45 2.77 10.59
C LEU A 223 16.25 3.08 11.48
N LEU A 224 15.89 2.16 12.38
CA LEU A 224 14.80 2.34 13.35
C LEU A 224 15.15 3.41 14.41
N ASP A 225 16.41 3.51 14.79
CA ASP A 225 16.89 4.53 15.73
C ASP A 225 16.93 5.95 15.13
N MET A 226 16.91 6.05 13.79
CA MET A 226 17.05 7.28 13.01
C MET A 226 18.42 7.95 13.20
N ASP A 227 19.49 7.15 13.26
CA ASP A 227 20.87 7.66 13.40
C ASP A 227 21.28 8.56 12.22
N THR A 228 20.87 8.17 11.01
CA THR A 228 21.06 8.93 9.77
C THR A 228 19.79 8.89 8.92
N PRO A 229 19.46 9.96 8.17
CA PRO A 229 18.39 9.90 7.19
C PRO A 229 18.65 8.80 6.16
N TRP A 230 17.57 8.16 5.71
CA TRP A 230 17.62 7.05 4.75
C TRP A 230 16.39 7.06 3.84
N THR A 231 16.36 6.20 2.83
CA THR A 231 15.31 6.23 1.80
C THR A 231 14.55 4.91 1.77
N PHE A 232 13.22 5.00 1.76
CA PHE A 232 12.34 3.86 1.56
C PHE A 232 11.82 3.90 0.13
N VAL A 233 12.26 2.96 -0.70
CA VAL A 233 11.90 2.88 -2.13
C VAL A 233 10.98 1.69 -2.35
N VAL A 234 9.96 1.88 -3.18
CA VAL A 234 8.98 0.85 -3.53
C VAL A 234 8.92 0.73 -5.04
N HIS A 235 9.16 -0.48 -5.53
CA HIS A 235 9.01 -0.87 -6.92
C HIS A 235 7.73 -1.66 -7.05
N ASP A 236 6.70 -1.06 -7.64
CA ASP A 236 5.35 -1.63 -7.69
C ASP A 236 4.87 -1.83 -9.14
N PRO A 237 4.95 -3.05 -9.67
CA PRO A 237 4.44 -3.40 -11.00
C PRO A 237 2.91 -3.32 -11.14
N SER A 238 2.14 -3.49 -10.06
CA SER A 238 0.68 -3.41 -10.11
C SER A 238 0.13 -2.00 -9.89
N GLY A 239 0.95 -1.13 -9.28
CA GLY A 239 0.61 0.23 -8.90
C GLY A 239 -0.45 0.33 -7.79
N LEU A 240 -0.56 -0.70 -6.97
CA LEU A 240 -1.56 -0.84 -5.91
C LEU A 240 -1.04 -0.44 -4.51
N SER A 241 0.24 -0.14 -4.37
CA SER A 241 0.88 0.27 -3.10
C SER A 241 0.60 1.73 -2.78
N GLU A 242 0.50 2.06 -1.50
CA GLU A 242 0.05 3.38 -1.04
C GLU A 242 0.72 3.81 0.27
N PHE A 243 0.95 5.11 0.45
CA PHE A 243 1.44 5.72 1.68
C PHE A 243 0.39 6.62 2.33
N LYS A 244 0.36 6.65 3.66
CA LYS A 244 -0.41 7.61 4.47
C LYS A 244 0.40 8.06 5.69
N PRO A 245 0.63 9.37 5.87
CA PRO A 245 0.34 10.43 4.91
C PRO A 245 1.24 10.34 3.65
N PHE A 246 0.75 10.91 2.54
CA PHE A 246 1.39 10.86 1.22
C PHE A 246 2.36 12.04 0.96
N ASP A 247 2.45 12.99 1.88
CA ASP A 247 3.35 14.14 1.76
C ASP A 247 4.81 13.68 1.63
N GLY A 248 5.56 14.32 0.73
CA GLY A 248 6.98 14.01 0.52
C GLY A 248 7.26 12.70 -0.22
N VAL A 249 6.23 11.97 -0.68
CA VAL A 249 6.40 10.79 -1.53
C VAL A 249 6.63 11.22 -2.97
N MET A 250 7.77 10.79 -3.53
CA MET A 250 8.13 11.02 -4.93
C MET A 250 7.69 9.83 -5.77
N ILE A 251 6.97 10.07 -6.88
CA ILE A 251 6.56 9.03 -7.83
C ILE A 251 7.40 9.16 -9.11
N GLY A 252 8.00 8.06 -9.54
CA GLY A 252 8.63 7.88 -10.84
C GLY A 252 7.98 6.77 -11.66
N GLU A 253 8.37 6.67 -12.93
CA GLU A 253 8.07 5.49 -13.74
C GLU A 253 8.95 4.33 -13.26
N LEU A 254 8.35 3.14 -13.18
CA LEU A 254 9.13 1.93 -12.90
C LEU A 254 9.90 1.57 -14.19
N GLU A 255 11.21 1.84 -14.22
CA GLU A 255 12.03 1.40 -15.35
C GLU A 255 12.00 -0.13 -15.43
N GLU A 256 11.65 -0.68 -16.59
CA GLU A 256 11.68 -2.12 -16.88
C GLU A 256 13.13 -2.63 -16.96
N SER A 257 13.90 -2.56 -15.88
CA SER A 257 15.31 -2.97 -15.89
C SER A 257 15.68 -3.83 -14.70
N ARG A 258 15.19 -5.09 -14.69
CA ARG A 258 16.01 -6.23 -14.23
C ARG A 258 15.55 -7.56 -14.83
N LYS A 259 15.53 -7.66 -16.17
CA LYS A 259 15.67 -8.97 -16.83
C LYS A 259 17.13 -9.40 -16.76
N GLU A 260 17.59 -9.82 -15.59
CA GLU A 260 18.77 -10.68 -15.54
C GLU A 260 18.32 -12.10 -15.94
N SER A 261 18.31 -12.33 -17.24
CA SER A 261 18.32 -13.67 -17.81
C SER A 261 19.55 -14.38 -17.29
N VAL A 262 19.42 -15.16 -16.23
CA VAL A 262 20.41 -16.17 -15.87
C VAL A 262 20.39 -17.19 -17.01
N PRO A 263 21.47 -17.36 -17.80
CA PRO A 263 21.52 -18.46 -18.73
C PRO A 263 21.55 -19.74 -17.90
N VAL A 264 20.52 -20.57 -18.04
CA VAL A 264 20.55 -21.95 -17.56
C VAL A 264 21.68 -22.64 -18.31
N SER A 265 22.80 -22.84 -17.62
CA SER A 265 23.89 -23.68 -18.10
C SER A 265 23.45 -25.14 -17.96
N ASP A 266 23.10 -25.77 -19.08
CA ASP A 266 22.94 -27.22 -19.17
C ASP A 266 24.29 -27.90 -18.90
N HIS A 267 24.36 -28.66 -17.81
CA HIS A 267 25.35 -29.71 -17.57
C HIS A 267 24.66 -30.96 -17.02
#